data_AF-A0A3E1EWD9-F1
#
_entry.id   AF-A0A3E1EWD9-F1
#
_cell.length_a   1.000
_cell.length_b   1.000
_cell.length_c   1.000
_cell.angle_alpha   90.00
_cell.angle_beta   90.00
_cell.angle_gamma   90.00
#
_symmetry.space_group_name_H-M   'P 1'
#
loop_
_entity.id
_entity.type
_entity.pdbx_description
1 polymer ?
#
loop_
_entity_poly.entity_id
_entity_poly.type
_entity_poly.pdbx_seq_one_letter_code
_entity_poly.pdbx_strand_id
1 'polypeptide(L)'
;MGVIDNLGKKLDSRPMGIVFGLVLPVFGFVIFWQWKHGARSFDELYHFLAASPNNRNDLLVFSVIPNLLLFYLTNFRWRWDKFTTGLVGVTIILSVVVASLILL
;
A
#
# COMPACT_ATOMS: atom_id res chain seq x y z
N MET A 1 26.01 -9.13 -14.89
CA MET A 1 25.07 -8.12 -14.36
C MET A 1 23.73 -8.80 -14.16
N GLY A 2 23.23 -8.89 -12.92
CA GLY A 2 21.98 -9.58 -12.63
C GLY A 2 20.77 -8.81 -13.17
N VAL A 3 19.67 -9.51 -13.43
CA VAL A 3 18.39 -8.89 -13.86
C VAL A 3 17.95 -7.79 -12.88
N ILE A 4 18.12 -8.04 -11.57
CA ILE A 4 17.77 -7.11 -10.49
C ILE A 4 18.63 -5.83 -10.51
N ASP A 5 19.92 -5.94 -10.85
CA ASP A 5 20.82 -4.77 -10.93
C ASP A 5 20.39 -3.83 -12.06
N ASN A 6 19.99 -4.40 -13.19
CA ASN A 6 19.51 -3.64 -14.35
C ASN A 6 18.13 -3.00 -14.08
N LEU A 7 17.25 -3.70 -13.35
CA LEU A 7 15.98 -3.14 -12.89
C LEU A 7 16.20 -1.99 -11.90
N GLY A 8 17.10 -2.16 -10.93
CA GLY A 8 17.44 -1.13 -9.95
C GLY A 8 17.91 0.16 -10.62
N LYS A 9 18.77 0.08 -11.64
CA LYS A 9 19.22 1.28 -12.39
C LYS A 9 18.07 2.05 -13.06
N LYS A 10 16.97 1.39 -13.42
CA LYS A 10 15.81 2.01 -14.07
C LYS A 10 14.76 2.49 -13.07
N LEU A 11 14.56 1.72 -12.00
CA LEU A 11 13.46 1.92 -11.05
C LEU A 11 13.89 2.70 -9.81
N ASP A 12 15.17 2.74 -9.46
CA ASP A 12 15.68 3.44 -8.28
C ASP A 12 15.64 4.97 -8.43
N SER A 13 14.42 5.50 -8.40
CA SER A 13 14.12 6.92 -8.45
C SER A 13 13.01 7.23 -7.46
N ARG A 14 13.09 8.41 -6.84
CA ARG A 14 12.07 8.88 -5.90
C ARG A 14 10.66 8.92 -6.50
N PRO A 15 10.44 9.40 -7.74
CA PRO A 15 9.11 9.40 -8.35
C PRO A 15 8.52 7.99 -8.49
N MET A 16 9.33 6.99 -8.86
CA MET A 16 8.85 5.61 -8.94
C MET A 16 8.47 5.08 -7.56
N GLY A 17 9.24 5.39 -6.52
CA GLY A 17 8.88 5.06 -5.15
C GLY A 17 7.52 5.64 -4.74
N ILE A 18 7.28 6.91 -5.10
CA ILE A 18 6.00 7.60 -4.83
C ILE A 18 4.84 6.91 -5.59
N VAL A 19 5.02 6.66 -6.89
CA VAL A 19 4.02 6.01 -7.73
C VAL A 19 3.64 4.65 -7.16
N PHE A 20 4.63 3.81 -6.87
CA PHE A 20 4.38 2.49 -6.28
C PHE A 20 3.73 2.60 -4.91
N GLY A 21 4.15 3.55 -4.08
CA GLY A 21 3.55 3.78 -2.76
C GLY A 21 2.09 4.20 -2.79
N LEU A 22 1.63 4.84 -3.86
CA LEU A 22 0.21 5.19 -4.05
C LEU A 22 -0.58 4.06 -4.70
N VAL A 23 0.02 3.38 -5.68
CA VAL A 23 -0.66 2.38 -6.50
C VAL A 23 -0.84 1.06 -5.76
N LEU A 24 0.18 0.60 -5.05
CA LEU A 24 0.14 -0.68 -4.35
C LEU A 24 -0.96 -0.77 -3.29
N PRO A 25 -1.25 0.28 -2.49
CA PRO A 25 -2.34 0.20 -1.54
C PRO A 25 -3.72 0.13 -2.18
N VAL A 26 -3.91 0.78 -3.33
CA VAL A 26 -5.16 0.64 -4.10
C VAL A 26 -5.33 -0.81 -4.57
N PHE A 27 -4.27 -1.42 -5.09
CA PHE A 27 -4.30 -2.84 -5.46
C PHE A 27 -4.54 -3.75 -4.25
N GLY A 28 -3.86 -3.49 -3.13
CA GLY A 28 -4.06 -4.20 -1.88
C GLY A 28 -5.52 -4.15 -1.45
N PHE A 29 -6.10 -2.95 -1.39
CA PHE A 29 -7.51 -2.74 -1.05
C PHE A 29 -8.45 -3.57 -1.93
N VAL A 30 -8.29 -3.52 -3.25
CA VAL A 30 -9.15 -4.26 -4.19
C VAL A 30 -9.01 -5.76 -4.00
N ILE A 31 -7.78 -6.27 -3.87
CA ILE A 31 -7.53 -7.71 -3.66
C ILE A 31 -8.17 -8.17 -2.35
N PHE A 32 -7.99 -7.42 -1.26
CA PHE A 32 -8.57 -7.76 0.04
C PHE A 32 -10.10 -7.66 0.04
N TRP A 33 -10.67 -6.67 -0.65
CA TRP A 33 -12.12 -6.59 -0.84
C TRP A 33 -12.62 -7.83 -1.56
N GLN A 34 -12.06 -8.16 -2.73
CA GLN A 34 -12.52 -9.31 -3.50
C GLN A 34 -12.37 -10.64 -2.72
N TRP A 35 -11.30 -10.76 -1.92
CA TRP A 35 -11.04 -11.96 -1.15
C TRP A 35 -11.99 -12.14 0.05
N LYS A 36 -12.24 -11.10 0.84
CA LYS A 36 -13.01 -11.19 2.10
C LYS A 36 -14.48 -10.78 1.95
N HIS A 37 -14.78 -9.92 0.99
CA HIS A 37 -16.07 -9.26 0.80
C HIS A 37 -16.53 -9.26 -0.67
N GLY A 38 -16.06 -10.21 -1.49
CA GLY A 38 -16.36 -10.25 -2.94
C GLY A 38 -17.83 -10.41 -3.32
N ALA A 39 -18.68 -10.87 -2.39
CA ALA A 39 -20.13 -10.90 -2.57
C ALA A 39 -20.81 -9.53 -2.39
N ARG A 40 -20.11 -8.55 -1.82
CA ARG A 40 -20.63 -7.21 -1.56
C ARG A 40 -20.33 -6.27 -2.73
N SER A 41 -21.35 -5.54 -3.18
CA SER A 41 -21.16 -4.43 -4.10
C SER A 41 -20.35 -3.29 -3.42
N PHE A 42 -19.89 -2.32 -4.21
CA PHE A 42 -19.12 -1.18 -3.67
C PHE A 42 -19.93 -0.37 -2.65
N ASP A 43 -21.22 -0.20 -2.89
CA ASP A 43 -22.14 0.52 -2.01
C ASP A 43 -22.33 -0.22 -0.67
N GLU A 44 -22.55 -1.53 -0.73
CA GLU A 44 -22.66 -2.39 0.46
C GLU A 44 -21.35 -2.45 1.25
N LEU A 45 -20.20 -2.40 0.56
CA LEU A 45 -18.89 -2.30 1.20
C LEU A 45 -18.76 -0.97 1.94
N TYR A 46 -19.14 0.14 1.30
CA TYR A 46 -19.08 1.46 1.92
C TYR A 46 -19.93 1.50 3.19
N HIS A 47 -21.17 1.01 3.14
CA HIS A 47 -22.03 0.90 4.32
C HIS A 47 -21.44 -0.01 5.41
N PHE A 48 -20.83 -1.14 5.01
CA PHE A 48 -20.15 -2.03 5.94
C PHE A 48 -18.97 -1.37 6.66
N LEU A 49 -18.14 -0.61 5.93
CA LEU A 49 -17.03 0.15 6.50
C LEU A 49 -17.56 1.28 7.40
N ALA A 50 -18.58 2.02 6.97
CA ALA A 50 -19.17 3.09 7.75
C ALA A 50 -19.81 2.58 9.07
N ALA A 51 -20.29 1.34 9.10
CA ALA A 51 -20.99 0.79 10.27
C ALA A 51 -20.11 0.57 11.51
N SER A 52 -18.79 0.39 11.38
CA SER A 52 -17.91 0.16 12.54
C SER A 52 -16.44 0.52 12.28
N PRO A 53 -15.73 1.11 13.26
CA PRO A 53 -14.28 1.29 13.22
C PRO A 53 -13.51 -0.02 12.98
N ASN A 54 -13.99 -1.13 13.55
CA ASN A 54 -13.34 -2.44 13.39
C ASN A 54 -13.40 -2.92 11.93
N ASN A 55 -14.53 -2.70 11.26
CA ASN A 55 -14.68 -3.05 9.85
C ASN A 55 -13.73 -2.25 8.96
N ARG A 56 -13.50 -0.97 9.30
CA ARG A 56 -12.54 -0.11 8.62
C ARG A 56 -11.10 -0.56 8.81
N ASN A 57 -10.73 -0.91 10.03
CA ASN A 57 -9.39 -1.37 10.35
C ASN A 57 -9.00 -2.60 9.49
N ASP A 58 -9.89 -3.59 9.46
CA ASP A 58 -9.70 -4.86 8.76
C ASP A 58 -9.45 -4.75 7.25
N LEU A 59 -9.89 -3.68 6.59
CA LEU A 59 -9.68 -3.51 5.14
C LEU A 59 -8.59 -2.48 4.84
N LEU A 60 -8.58 -1.37 5.57
CA LEU A 60 -7.64 -0.27 5.34
C LEU A 60 -6.22 -0.63 5.78
N VAL A 61 -6.02 -1.34 6.89
CA VAL A 61 -4.68 -1.74 7.33
C VAL A 61 -4.06 -2.75 6.35
N PHE A 62 -4.84 -3.72 5.90
CA PHE A 62 -4.36 -4.73 4.95
C PHE A 62 -3.99 -4.13 3.58
N SER A 63 -4.64 -3.03 3.19
CA SER A 63 -4.27 -2.30 1.98
C SER A 63 -2.83 -1.76 2.03
N VAL A 64 -2.27 -1.46 3.20
CA VAL A 64 -0.91 -0.88 3.33
C VAL A 64 0.18 -1.97 3.36
N ILE A 65 -0.16 -3.24 3.58
CA ILE A 65 0.81 -4.35 3.66
C ILE A 65 1.71 -4.48 2.43
N PRO A 66 1.22 -4.36 1.18
CA PRO A 66 2.07 -4.38 0.00
C PRO A 66 3.20 -3.33 0.02
N ASN A 67 2.95 -2.14 0.58
CA ASN A 67 3.99 -1.12 0.74
C ASN A 67 5.05 -1.55 1.75
N LEU A 68 4.66 -2.18 2.86
CA LEU A 68 5.60 -2.69 3.86
C LEU A 68 6.48 -3.80 3.28
N LEU A 69 5.88 -4.71 2.50
CA LEU A 69 6.60 -5.77 1.83
C LEU A 69 7.60 -5.20 0.82
N LEU A 70 7.17 -4.25 -0.02
CA LEU A 70 8.05 -3.65 -0.99
C LEU A 70 9.16 -2.83 -0.32
N PHE A 71 8.86 -2.11 0.76
CA PHE A 71 9.84 -1.42 1.58
C PHE A 71 10.92 -2.38 2.08
N TYR A 72 10.53 -3.54 2.62
CA TYR A 72 11.49 -4.53 3.08
C TYR A 72 12.43 -4.97 1.96
N LEU A 73 11.88 -5.29 0.78
CA LEU A 73 12.68 -5.74 -0.37
C LEU A 73 13.60 -4.64 -0.89
N THR A 74 13.10 -3.42 -1.07
CA THR A 74 13.87 -2.32 -1.67
C THR A 74 14.91 -1.75 -0.70
N ASN A 75 14.61 -1.73 0.61
CA ASN A 75 15.53 -1.21 1.63
C ASN A 75 16.62 -2.23 2.02
N PHE A 76 16.24 -3.45 2.38
CA PHE A 76 17.18 -4.43 2.94
C PHE A 76 17.79 -5.36 1.90
N ARG A 77 17.02 -5.76 0.88
CA ARG A 77 17.48 -6.77 -0.09
C ARG A 77 18.15 -6.15 -1.31
N TRP A 78 17.56 -5.11 -1.90
CA TRP A 78 18.02 -4.55 -3.18
C TRP A 78 18.75 -3.21 -3.06
N ARG A 79 18.65 -2.53 -1.91
CA ARG A 79 19.31 -1.24 -1.61
C ARG A 79 18.97 -0.15 -2.65
N TRP A 80 17.69 -0.03 -3.00
CA TRP A 80 17.17 1.02 -3.87
C TRP A 80 16.79 2.24 -3.01
N ASP A 81 17.80 3.00 -2.58
CA ASP A 81 17.64 4.03 -1.54
C ASP A 81 16.71 5.17 -1.98
N LYS A 82 16.77 5.59 -3.26
CA LYS A 82 15.94 6.68 -3.79
C LYS A 82 14.49 6.24 -3.91
N PHE A 83 14.26 5.04 -4.43
CA PHE A 83 12.93 4.45 -4.51
C PHE A 83 12.33 4.28 -3.11
N THR A 84 13.08 3.70 -2.19
CA THR A 84 12.65 3.45 -0.81
C THR A 84 12.27 4.75 -0.11
N THR A 85 13.04 5.82 -0.29
CA THR A 85 12.70 7.14 0.27
C THR A 85 11.34 7.65 -0.20
N GLY A 86 11.04 7.53 -1.50
CA GLY A 86 9.75 7.93 -2.06
C GLY A 86 8.60 7.06 -1.55
N LEU A 87 8.81 5.75 -1.52
CA LEU A 87 7.84 4.76 -1.03
C LEU A 87 7.46 5.01 0.43
N VAL A 88 8.47 5.20 1.31
CA VAL A 88 8.25 5.44 2.74
C VAL A 88 7.55 6.77 2.97
N GLY A 89 7.96 7.84 2.27
CA GLY A 89 7.31 9.15 2.39
C GLY A 89 5.81 9.08 2.13
N VAL A 90 5.39 8.41 1.05
CA VAL A 90 3.97 8.16 0.77
C VAL A 90 3.32 7.27 1.81
N THR A 91 4.00 6.21 2.23
CA THR A 91 3.45 5.25 3.19
C THR A 91 3.16 5.91 4.54
N ILE A 92 4.02 6.83 5.01
CA ILE A 92 3.78 7.60 6.24
C ILE A 92 2.52 8.46 6.10
N ILE A 93 2.41 9.21 5.00
CA ILE A 93 1.23 10.06 4.74
C ILE A 93 -0.04 9.21 4.68
N LEU A 94 -0.03 8.11 3.93
CA LEU A 94 -1.16 7.19 3.83
C LEU A 94 -1.50 6.55 5.18
N SER A 95 -0.50 6.21 5.99
CA SER A 95 -0.73 5.63 7.33
C SER A 95 -1.46 6.61 8.24
N VAL A 96 -1.10 7.91 8.19
CA VAL A 96 -1.82 8.96 8.92
C VAL A 96 -3.26 9.05 8.43
N VAL A 97 -3.48 9.11 7.11
CA VAL A 97 -4.84 9.18 6.52
C VAL A 97 -5.68 7.96 6.93
N VAL A 98 -5.13 6.75 6.82
CA VAL A 98 -5.80 5.50 7.21
C VAL A 98 -6.13 5.50 8.69
N ALA A 99 -5.18 5.89 9.56
CA ALA A 99 -5.42 5.97 10.99
C ALA A 99 -6.53 6.97 11.33
N SER A 100 -6.54 8.15 10.70
CA SER A 100 -7.63 9.11 10.86
C SER A 100 -8.97 8.55 10.40
N LEU A 101 -9.03 7.87 9.26
CA LEU A 101 -10.27 7.26 8.75
C LEU A 101 -10.80 6.12 9.63
N ILE A 102 -9.93 5.40 10.34
CA ILE A 102 -10.36 4.36 11.29
C ILE A 102 -10.96 4.98 12.56
N LEU A 103 -10.44 6.12 12.99
CA LEU A 103 -10.86 6.78 14.24
C LEU A 103 -12.13 7.65 14.11
N LEU A 104 -12.52 8.03 12.89
CA LEU A 104 -13.75 8.78 12.60
C LEU A 104 -15.04 7.97 12.82
#